data_AF-A0A971BSY4-F1
#
_entry.id   AF-A0A971BSY4-F1
#
_cell.length_a   1.000
_cell.length_b   1.000
_cell.length_c   1.000
_cell.angle_alpha   90.00
_cell.angle_beta   90.00
_cell.angle_gamma   90.00
#
_symmetry.space_group_name_H-M   'P 1'
#
loop_
_entity.id
_entity.type
_entity.pdbx_description
1 polymer ?
#
loop_
_entity_poly.entity_id
_entity_poly.type
_entity_poly.pdbx_seq_one_letter_code
_entity_poly.pdbx_strand_id
1 'polypeptide(L)'
;MNSPKNPYPALTGTAGRTLCLLISVLLFAGVTLYAKEVWETKPPDEWSQRDCQKLLTNSPWAKELSLVGADYGQGGGAASSDAQAPYITYTIRLTSAEPVRQAVVRQMKILNKYDSLPAEQKQEFDRSTQAFLAGPPSDYVVATVSFETNHRDFLRDLLRHWQSQTTDLLQNSVYLSGSKGEKVRLAQFVPVQGANQEFQFVFPRSVDGKEVLQPDDKALHLEFDYPQVGRLGNGKGFIEFKTNKMKINNEVVY
;
A
#
# COMPACT_ATOMS: atom_id res chain seq x y z
N MET A 1 62.02 54.80 -35.35
CA MET A 1 61.13 54.78 -34.16
C MET A 1 60.27 53.54 -34.23
N ASN A 2 60.17 52.84 -33.09
CA ASN A 2 59.68 51.48 -32.91
C ASN A 2 58.24 51.23 -33.39
N SER A 3 58.04 50.10 -34.10
CA SER A 3 57.25 48.97 -33.60
C SER A 3 57.21 47.81 -34.62
N PRO A 4 57.50 46.56 -34.22
CA PRO A 4 57.30 45.38 -35.05
C PRO A 4 55.98 44.68 -34.71
N LYS A 5 55.29 44.14 -35.71
CA LYS A 5 54.32 43.05 -35.53
C LYS A 5 54.62 41.97 -36.57
N ASN A 6 55.12 40.86 -36.07
CA ASN A 6 55.31 39.60 -36.78
C ASN A 6 54.09 38.68 -36.46
N PRO A 7 53.97 37.46 -37.01
CA PRO A 7 53.13 37.16 -38.16
C PRO A 7 51.95 36.22 -37.80
N TYR A 8 50.94 36.16 -38.66
CA TYR A 8 49.98 35.05 -38.65
C TYR A 8 50.58 33.84 -39.38
N PRO A 9 50.56 32.63 -38.82
CA PRO A 9 50.63 31.42 -39.62
C PRO A 9 49.24 30.94 -40.01
N ALA A 10 49.12 30.56 -41.28
CA ALA A 10 48.05 29.75 -41.82
C ALA A 10 48.10 28.33 -41.25
N LEU A 11 46.93 27.70 -41.06
CA LEU A 11 46.81 26.25 -41.09
C LEU A 11 45.58 25.86 -41.92
N THR A 12 45.91 25.42 -43.13
CA THR A 12 45.12 24.63 -44.07
C THR A 12 44.78 23.25 -43.51
N GLY A 13 43.62 22.70 -43.90
CA GLY A 13 43.31 21.28 -43.77
C GLY A 13 41.80 21.00 -43.82
N THR A 14 41.18 20.94 -45.01
CA THR A 14 40.81 19.69 -45.73
C THR A 14 40.15 18.64 -44.83
N ALA A 15 38.82 18.50 -44.89
CA ALA A 15 38.08 17.60 -45.81
C ALA A 15 38.05 16.13 -45.31
N GLY A 16 36.86 15.53 -45.33
CA GLY A 16 36.69 14.08 -45.16
C GLY A 16 35.80 13.65 -43.99
N ARG A 17 34.60 14.21 -43.87
CA ARG A 17 33.54 13.61 -43.02
C ARG A 17 32.79 12.54 -43.81
N THR A 18 33.39 11.37 -44.00
CA THR A 18 32.63 10.18 -44.38
C THR A 18 33.39 8.92 -43.97
N LEU A 19 32.68 8.00 -43.31
CA LEU A 19 33.01 6.60 -43.10
C LEU A 19 33.96 6.26 -41.92
N CYS A 20 33.37 6.09 -40.73
CA CYS A 20 33.65 5.02 -39.77
C CYS A 20 32.84 5.31 -38.50
N LEU A 21 31.70 4.62 -38.32
CA LEU A 21 31.07 4.30 -37.01
C LEU A 21 29.74 3.55 -37.28
N LEU A 22 29.83 2.44 -38.02
CA LEU A 22 28.89 1.33 -37.92
C LEU A 22 29.60 0.29 -37.04
N ILE A 23 28.92 -0.23 -36.01
CA ILE A 23 29.37 -1.12 -34.92
C ILE A 23 29.48 -0.36 -33.58
N SER A 24 28.35 -0.21 -32.88
CA SER A 24 28.22 -0.09 -31.41
C SER A 24 26.76 0.02 -30.92
N VAL A 25 25.74 -0.14 -31.79
CA VAL A 25 24.32 -0.13 -31.38
C VAL A 25 23.75 -1.55 -31.27
N LEU A 26 24.50 -2.48 -30.66
CA LEU A 26 23.98 -3.80 -30.28
C LEU A 26 23.86 -3.88 -28.75
N LEU A 27 22.62 -4.12 -28.31
CA LEU A 27 22.24 -4.81 -27.06
C LEU A 27 22.46 -4.05 -25.74
N PHE A 28 21.72 -2.96 -25.57
CA PHE A 28 21.07 -2.69 -24.27
C PHE A 28 19.55 -2.70 -24.45
N ALA A 29 19.03 -3.81 -25.00
CA ALA A 29 17.65 -4.17 -24.72
C ALA A 29 17.64 -4.68 -23.28
N GLY A 30 17.47 -3.76 -22.34
CA GLY A 30 17.22 -4.09 -20.94
C GLY A 30 15.96 -4.94 -20.90
N VAL A 31 16.13 -6.26 -20.87
CA VAL A 31 15.08 -7.17 -20.45
C VAL A 31 14.82 -6.80 -19.00
N THR A 32 13.82 -5.96 -18.78
CA THR A 32 13.15 -5.89 -17.49
C THR A 32 12.46 -7.23 -17.35
N LEU A 33 13.22 -8.23 -16.87
CA LEU A 33 12.62 -9.42 -16.30
C LEU A 33 11.69 -8.88 -15.22
N TYR A 34 10.39 -8.87 -15.52
CA TYR A 34 9.36 -8.75 -14.50
C TYR A 34 9.61 -9.94 -13.56
N ALA A 35 10.41 -9.71 -12.52
CA ALA A 35 10.56 -10.67 -11.45
C ALA A 35 9.14 -10.85 -10.92
N LYS A 36 8.58 -12.04 -11.15
CA LYS A 36 7.29 -12.41 -10.60
C LYS A 36 7.34 -12.18 -9.09
N GLU A 37 6.26 -11.63 -8.57
CA GLU A 37 6.21 -11.30 -7.15
C GLU A 37 6.22 -12.59 -6.30
N VAL A 38 6.66 -12.48 -5.04
CA VAL A 38 6.91 -13.66 -4.20
C VAL A 38 5.66 -14.51 -3.96
N TRP A 39 4.49 -13.87 -3.87
CA TRP A 39 3.18 -14.50 -3.72
C TRP A 39 2.69 -15.22 -4.99
N GLU A 40 3.36 -15.03 -6.13
CA GLU A 40 3.07 -15.76 -7.38
C GLU A 40 4.00 -16.96 -7.59
N THR A 41 5.08 -17.05 -6.82
CA THR A 41 6.20 -17.97 -7.10
C THR A 41 6.55 -18.91 -5.95
N LYS A 42 6.22 -18.54 -4.72
CA LYS A 42 6.55 -19.33 -3.52
C LYS A 42 5.31 -19.64 -2.69
N PRO A 43 5.24 -20.82 -2.07
CA PRO A 43 4.20 -21.11 -1.09
C PRO A 43 4.35 -20.20 0.14
N PRO A 44 3.25 -19.94 0.89
CA PRO A 44 3.27 -19.01 2.02
C PRO A 44 4.29 -19.32 3.12
N ASP A 45 4.53 -20.60 3.40
CA ASP A 45 5.50 -21.00 4.43
C ASP A 45 6.96 -20.69 4.07
N GLU A 46 7.25 -20.41 2.80
CA GLU A 46 8.60 -20.01 2.33
C GLU A 46 8.81 -18.49 2.28
N TRP A 47 7.77 -17.69 2.56
CA TRP A 47 7.92 -16.23 2.58
C TRP A 47 8.79 -15.80 3.76
N SER A 48 9.72 -14.87 3.47
CA SER A 48 10.51 -14.20 4.50
C SER A 48 9.69 -13.13 5.23
N GLN A 49 10.24 -12.59 6.31
CA GLN A 49 9.63 -11.45 7.00
C GLN A 49 9.46 -10.24 6.07
N ARG A 50 10.45 -9.98 5.20
CA ARG A 50 10.40 -8.87 4.23
C ARG A 50 9.31 -9.10 3.17
N ASP A 51 9.13 -10.34 2.74
CA ASP A 51 8.07 -10.71 1.79
C ASP A 51 6.69 -10.46 2.39
N CYS A 52 6.48 -10.89 3.64
CA CYS A 52 5.24 -10.63 4.38
C CYS A 52 5.01 -9.12 4.54
N GLN A 53 6.03 -8.36 4.95
CA GLN A 53 5.92 -6.92 5.10
C GLN A 53 5.53 -6.25 3.78
N LYS A 54 6.19 -6.59 2.68
CA LYS A 54 5.87 -6.07 1.35
C LYS A 54 4.42 -6.40 0.96
N LEU A 55 3.98 -7.64 1.21
CA LEU A 55 2.60 -8.03 0.90
C LEU A 55 1.58 -7.20 1.72
N LEU A 56 1.87 -6.96 3.00
CA LEU A 56 0.98 -6.28 3.93
C LEU A 56 1.00 -4.75 3.81
N THR A 57 2.00 -4.14 3.17
CA THR A 57 2.06 -2.67 3.03
C THR A 57 2.09 -2.16 1.59
N ASN A 58 2.68 -2.91 0.66
CA ASN A 58 2.90 -2.47 -0.71
C ASN A 58 2.73 -3.62 -1.70
N SER A 59 1.48 -4.00 -1.92
CA SER A 59 1.10 -5.10 -2.81
C SER A 59 -0.12 -4.74 -3.65
N PRO A 60 -0.61 -5.64 -4.52
CA PRO A 60 -1.88 -5.46 -5.20
C PRO A 60 -3.07 -5.33 -4.25
N TRP A 61 -2.98 -5.89 -3.04
CA TRP A 61 -4.04 -5.94 -2.01
C TRP A 61 -3.80 -5.02 -0.82
N ALA A 62 -2.66 -4.33 -0.79
CA ALA A 62 -2.29 -3.41 0.29
C ALA A 62 -1.76 -2.08 -0.24
N LYS A 63 -2.22 -0.98 0.36
CA LYS A 63 -1.86 0.39 -0.01
C LYS A 63 -1.65 1.26 1.21
N GLU A 64 -0.71 2.19 1.10
CA GLU A 64 -0.48 3.23 2.09
C GLU A 64 -1.02 4.57 1.60
N LEU A 65 -1.66 5.30 2.50
CA LEU A 65 -2.02 6.69 2.37
C LEU A 65 -1.27 7.47 3.45
N SER A 66 -0.25 8.22 3.05
CA SER A 66 0.53 9.07 3.96
C SER A 66 0.10 10.52 3.87
N LEU A 67 -0.24 11.09 5.01
CA LEU A 67 -0.58 12.49 5.23
C LEU A 67 0.59 13.16 5.94
N VAL A 68 1.20 14.19 5.35
CA VAL A 68 2.34 14.90 5.92
C VAL A 68 1.96 16.36 6.16
N GLY A 69 2.24 16.88 7.36
CA GLY A 69 1.88 18.24 7.74
C GLY A 69 2.77 19.27 7.05
N ALA A 70 2.31 19.86 5.95
CA ALA A 70 3.07 20.86 5.19
C ALA A 70 3.29 22.17 5.98
N ASP A 71 2.40 22.54 6.90
CA ASP A 71 2.39 23.84 7.59
C ASP A 71 3.09 23.88 8.96
N TYR A 72 3.76 22.81 9.38
CA TYR A 72 4.50 22.81 10.65
C TYR A 72 5.84 23.57 10.60
N GLY A 73 6.24 24.07 9.42
CA GLY A 73 7.47 24.88 9.22
C GLY A 73 7.27 26.40 9.17
N GLN A 74 6.04 26.92 9.19
CA GLN A 74 5.76 28.34 8.89
C GLN A 74 4.91 29.03 9.98
N GLY A 75 5.09 28.67 11.24
CA GLY A 75 4.52 29.38 12.40
C GLY A 75 5.62 29.72 13.39
N GLY A 76 5.97 31.00 13.49
CA GLY A 76 7.09 31.52 14.27
C GLY A 76 7.15 31.02 15.71
N GLY A 77 8.15 30.21 15.99
CA GLY A 77 8.56 29.74 17.31
C GLY A 77 9.77 28.84 17.07
N ALA A 78 10.86 29.07 17.79
CA ALA A 78 12.12 28.35 17.61
C ALA A 78 11.94 26.84 17.88
N ALA A 79 11.50 26.09 16.87
CA ALA A 79 11.55 24.65 16.85
C ALA A 79 12.88 24.25 16.24
N SER A 80 13.63 23.45 16.99
CA SER A 80 14.89 22.83 16.61
C SER A 80 14.88 22.32 15.17
N SER A 81 15.96 22.56 14.43
CA SER A 81 16.20 22.12 13.05
C SER A 81 16.12 20.61 12.80
N ASP A 82 15.88 19.80 13.84
CA ASP A 82 15.85 18.32 13.81
C ASP A 82 14.45 17.71 14.01
N ALA A 83 13.38 18.51 14.17
CA ALA A 83 12.04 17.96 14.35
C ALA A 83 11.44 17.49 13.00
N GLN A 84 11.34 16.17 12.80
CA GLN A 84 10.67 15.60 11.64
C GLN A 84 9.21 16.06 11.58
N ALA A 85 8.74 16.48 10.39
CA ALA A 85 7.35 16.90 10.18
C ALA A 85 6.39 15.79 10.65
N PRO A 86 5.27 16.15 11.31
CA PRO A 86 4.33 15.15 11.77
C PRO A 86 3.64 14.48 10.58
N TYR A 87 3.45 13.16 10.66
CA TYR A 87 2.78 12.37 9.63
C TYR A 87 1.70 11.47 10.22
N ILE A 88 0.75 11.07 9.39
CA ILE A 88 -0.16 9.95 9.63
C ILE A 88 -0.07 9.04 8.42
N THR A 89 0.19 7.75 8.61
CA THR A 89 0.10 6.75 7.54
C THR A 89 -1.05 5.82 7.85
N TYR A 90 -1.99 5.70 6.92
CA TYR A 90 -2.98 4.64 6.90
C TYR A 90 -2.47 3.52 5.99
N THR A 91 -2.40 2.29 6.48
CA THR A 91 -2.15 1.11 5.65
C THR A 91 -3.46 0.33 5.53
N ILE A 92 -3.98 0.27 4.31
CA ILE A 92 -5.22 -0.42 3.97
C ILE A 92 -4.87 -1.78 3.37
N ARG A 93 -5.46 -2.85 3.90
CA ARG A 93 -5.27 -4.23 3.43
C ARG A 93 -6.60 -4.91 3.18
N LEU A 94 -6.80 -5.48 2.00
CA LEU A 94 -7.95 -6.34 1.70
C LEU A 94 -7.78 -7.69 2.41
N THR A 95 -8.22 -7.79 3.66
CA THR A 95 -8.07 -8.99 4.50
C THR A 95 -9.00 -10.12 4.05
N SER A 96 -10.05 -9.83 3.28
CA SER A 96 -10.80 -10.85 2.54
C SER A 96 -9.99 -11.53 1.43
N ALA A 97 -8.85 -10.97 1.01
CA ALA A 97 -7.95 -11.62 0.06
C ALA A 97 -7.06 -12.67 0.75
N GLU A 98 -7.02 -13.88 0.17
CA GLU A 98 -6.23 -15.00 0.71
C GLU A 98 -4.73 -14.66 0.93
N PRO A 99 -4.01 -14.02 -0.02
CA PRO A 99 -2.59 -13.73 0.17
C PRO A 99 -2.31 -12.82 1.38
N VAL A 100 -3.24 -11.90 1.68
CA VAL A 100 -3.13 -11.01 2.84
C VAL A 100 -3.24 -11.83 4.14
N ARG A 101 -4.21 -12.74 4.22
CA ARG A 101 -4.39 -13.58 5.43
C ARG A 101 -3.22 -14.52 5.64
N GLN A 102 -2.74 -15.13 4.57
CA GLN A 102 -1.55 -15.97 4.57
C GLN A 102 -0.32 -15.20 5.07
N ALA A 103 -0.13 -13.95 4.63
CA ALA A 103 1.02 -13.13 5.03
C ALA A 103 0.96 -12.72 6.51
N VAL A 104 -0.22 -12.38 7.03
CA VAL A 104 -0.41 -12.10 8.46
C VAL A 104 -0.03 -13.33 9.30
N VAL A 105 -0.56 -14.51 8.96
CA VAL A 105 -0.25 -15.73 9.72
C VAL A 105 1.22 -16.13 9.58
N ARG A 106 1.81 -16.00 8.39
CA ARG A 106 3.24 -16.26 8.21
C ARG A 106 4.10 -15.30 9.03
N GLN A 107 3.75 -14.01 9.08
CA GLN A 107 4.44 -13.05 9.94
C GLN A 107 4.33 -13.45 11.42
N MET A 108 3.15 -13.88 11.88
CA MET A 108 2.98 -14.40 13.24
C MET A 108 3.82 -15.66 13.48
N LYS A 109 3.88 -16.62 12.54
CA LYS A 109 4.73 -17.81 12.64
C LYS A 109 6.21 -17.42 12.82
N ILE A 110 6.71 -16.47 12.02
CA ILE A 110 8.10 -15.97 12.11
C ILE A 110 8.36 -15.32 13.48
N LEU A 111 7.49 -14.40 13.91
CA LEU A 111 7.65 -13.67 15.18
C LEU A 111 7.62 -14.59 16.40
N ASN A 112 6.78 -15.64 16.36
CA ASN A 112 6.66 -16.62 17.44
C ASN A 112 7.67 -17.77 17.32
N LYS A 113 8.65 -17.68 16.40
CA LYS A 113 9.65 -18.73 16.14
C LYS A 113 9.01 -20.11 15.93
N TYR A 114 7.90 -20.15 15.20
CA TYR A 114 7.04 -21.33 15.00
C TYR A 114 7.85 -22.58 14.68
N ASP A 115 8.84 -22.49 13.79
CA ASP A 115 9.65 -23.64 13.35
C ASP A 115 10.38 -24.34 14.50
N SER A 116 10.72 -23.59 15.56
CA SER A 116 11.39 -24.08 16.79
C SER A 116 10.42 -24.55 17.88
N LEU A 117 9.10 -24.43 17.69
CA LEU A 117 8.12 -24.84 18.70
C LEU A 117 7.95 -26.38 18.72
N PRO A 118 7.65 -26.96 19.90
CA PRO A 118 7.19 -28.34 20.01
C PRO A 118 5.90 -28.60 19.20
N ALA A 119 5.67 -29.86 18.82
CA ALA A 119 4.52 -30.24 17.98
C ALA A 119 3.16 -29.82 18.55
N GLU A 120 2.95 -29.96 19.87
CA GLU A 120 1.70 -29.56 20.52
C GLU A 120 1.45 -28.05 20.43
N GLN A 121 2.50 -27.24 20.57
CA GLN A 121 2.39 -25.77 20.47
C GLN A 121 2.17 -25.32 19.01
N LYS A 122 2.77 -26.03 18.04
CA LYS A 122 2.48 -25.80 16.61
C LYS A 122 1.01 -26.07 16.31
N GLN A 123 0.48 -27.19 16.78
CA GLN A 123 -0.92 -27.55 16.57
C GLN A 123 -1.88 -26.53 17.22
N GLU A 124 -1.57 -26.03 18.40
CA GLU A 124 -2.37 -24.99 19.05
C GLU A 124 -2.31 -23.67 18.27
N PHE A 125 -1.12 -23.25 17.82
CA PHE A 125 -0.98 -22.08 16.96
C PHE A 125 -1.81 -22.22 15.67
N ASP A 126 -1.71 -23.37 14.99
CA ASP A 126 -2.44 -23.62 13.75
C ASP A 126 -3.96 -23.60 13.98
N ARG A 127 -4.44 -24.20 15.08
CA ARG A 127 -5.84 -24.13 15.49
C ARG A 127 -6.28 -22.69 15.75
N SER A 128 -5.45 -21.90 16.42
CA SER A 128 -5.77 -20.50 16.76
C SER A 128 -5.86 -19.59 15.53
N THR A 129 -5.16 -19.92 14.44
CA THR A 129 -5.13 -19.11 13.21
C THR A 129 -6.04 -19.65 12.10
N GLN A 130 -6.57 -20.87 12.25
CA GLN A 130 -7.37 -21.55 11.23
C GLN A 130 -8.58 -20.73 10.76
N ALA A 131 -9.36 -20.18 11.70
CA ALA A 131 -10.54 -19.38 11.36
C ALA A 131 -10.16 -18.12 10.58
N PHE A 132 -9.05 -17.47 10.96
CA PHE A 132 -8.54 -16.32 10.24
C PHE A 132 -8.06 -16.71 8.83
N LEU A 133 -7.31 -17.80 8.65
CA LEU A 133 -6.88 -18.25 7.32
C LEU A 133 -8.06 -18.60 6.40
N ALA A 134 -9.09 -19.26 6.93
CA ALA A 134 -10.31 -19.56 6.19
C ALA A 134 -10.97 -18.29 5.63
N GLY A 135 -10.86 -17.18 6.37
CA GLY A 135 -11.32 -15.86 5.96
C GLY A 135 -12.77 -15.57 6.37
N PRO A 136 -13.25 -14.34 6.09
CA PRO A 136 -14.65 -14.00 6.29
C PRO A 136 -15.55 -14.79 5.32
N PRO A 137 -16.88 -14.83 5.54
CA PRO A 137 -17.81 -15.36 4.55
C PRO A 137 -17.57 -14.72 3.17
N SER A 138 -17.67 -15.53 2.10
CA SER A 138 -17.37 -15.10 0.72
C SER A 138 -18.19 -13.90 0.27
N ASP A 139 -19.36 -13.69 0.87
CA ASP A 139 -20.30 -12.63 0.53
C ASP A 139 -19.83 -11.25 1.01
N TYR A 140 -18.67 -11.16 1.68
CA TYR A 140 -18.10 -9.92 2.17
C TYR A 140 -16.71 -9.62 1.60
N VAL A 141 -16.45 -8.33 1.46
CA VAL A 141 -15.12 -7.74 1.29
C VAL A 141 -14.76 -7.06 2.61
N VAL A 142 -13.59 -7.39 3.16
CA VAL A 142 -13.10 -6.84 4.43
C VAL A 142 -11.81 -6.09 4.17
N ALA A 143 -11.83 -4.78 4.40
CA ALA A 143 -10.65 -3.93 4.41
C ALA A 143 -10.24 -3.64 5.85
N THR A 144 -9.09 -4.16 6.28
CA THR A 144 -8.46 -3.76 7.55
C THR A 144 -7.63 -2.52 7.29
N VAL A 145 -7.80 -1.50 8.14
CA VAL A 145 -7.02 -0.27 8.08
C VAL A 145 -6.24 -0.16 9.37
N SER A 146 -4.91 -0.15 9.27
CA SER A 146 -4.04 0.25 10.36
C SER A 146 -3.60 1.70 10.19
N PHE A 147 -3.33 2.41 11.27
CA PHE A 147 -2.77 3.75 11.21
C PHE A 147 -1.57 3.91 12.14
N GLU A 148 -0.62 4.75 11.76
CA GLU A 148 0.51 5.10 12.60
C GLU A 148 0.86 6.59 12.43
N THR A 149 1.60 7.13 13.41
CA THR A 149 2.06 8.51 13.42
C THR A 149 3.29 8.65 14.31
N ASN A 150 4.18 9.59 13.99
CA ASN A 150 5.28 9.99 14.85
C ASN A 150 4.88 10.99 15.95
N HIS A 151 3.61 11.41 16.04
CA HIS A 151 3.15 12.39 17.02
C HIS A 151 2.16 11.80 18.03
N ARG A 152 2.51 11.80 19.31
CA ARG A 152 1.72 11.16 20.38
C ARG A 152 0.29 11.70 20.51
N ASP A 153 0.11 13.02 20.39
CA ASP A 153 -1.25 13.59 20.44
C ASP A 153 -2.09 13.16 19.25
N PHE A 154 -1.49 13.00 18.08
CA PHE A 154 -2.20 12.57 16.88
C PHE A 154 -2.68 11.14 17.05
N LEU A 155 -1.82 10.27 17.62
CA LEU A 155 -2.19 8.91 17.93
C LEU A 155 -3.39 8.85 18.88
N ARG A 156 -3.39 9.64 19.96
CA ARG A 156 -4.52 9.71 20.90
C ARG A 156 -5.81 10.16 20.21
N ASP A 157 -5.73 11.18 19.37
CA ASP A 157 -6.90 11.76 18.71
C ASP A 157 -7.46 10.81 17.64
N LEU A 158 -6.59 10.11 16.89
CA LEU A 158 -6.96 9.03 15.97
C LEU A 158 -7.65 7.87 16.69
N LEU A 159 -7.05 7.38 17.78
CA LEU A 159 -7.65 6.32 18.60
C LEU A 159 -9.05 6.73 19.08
N ARG A 160 -9.18 7.93 19.68
CA ARG A 160 -10.47 8.43 20.16
C ARG A 160 -11.49 8.51 19.03
N HIS A 161 -11.10 9.01 17.86
CA HIS A 161 -12.00 9.15 16.73
C HIS A 161 -12.50 7.80 16.22
N TRP A 162 -11.59 6.87 15.91
CA TRP A 162 -11.94 5.58 15.33
C TRP A 162 -12.63 4.64 16.33
N GLN A 163 -12.44 4.85 17.64
CA GLN A 163 -13.22 4.17 18.68
C GLN A 163 -14.65 4.70 18.80
N SER A 164 -14.90 5.97 18.48
CA SER A 164 -16.24 6.57 18.62
C SER A 164 -17.13 6.41 17.39
N GLN A 165 -16.58 5.95 16.26
CA GLN A 165 -17.37 5.72 15.05
C GLN A 165 -18.27 4.49 15.18
N THR A 166 -19.39 4.51 14.46
CA THR A 166 -20.31 3.38 14.30
C THR A 166 -20.61 3.17 12.82
N THR A 167 -21.18 2.02 12.45
CA THR A 167 -21.62 1.76 11.07
C THR A 167 -22.55 2.86 10.56
N ASP A 168 -23.54 3.26 11.37
CA ASP A 168 -24.54 4.27 10.97
C ASP A 168 -23.95 5.65 10.71
N LEU A 169 -22.91 6.02 11.46
CA LEU A 169 -22.19 7.29 11.27
C LEU A 169 -21.36 7.29 9.99
N LEU A 170 -20.82 6.13 9.61
CA LEU A 170 -19.89 5.99 8.48
C LEU A 170 -20.56 5.59 7.15
N GLN A 171 -21.79 5.10 7.17
CA GLN A 171 -22.47 4.56 5.97
C GLN A 171 -22.58 5.54 4.80
N ASN A 172 -22.47 6.86 5.07
CA ASN A 172 -22.55 7.92 4.07
C ASN A 172 -21.19 8.54 3.70
N SER A 173 -20.10 8.07 4.31
CA SER A 173 -18.73 8.57 4.07
C SER A 173 -17.75 7.46 3.70
N VAL A 174 -18.15 6.18 3.80
CA VAL A 174 -17.31 5.03 3.48
C VAL A 174 -17.97 4.16 2.40
N TYR A 175 -17.26 3.97 1.29
CA TYR A 175 -17.79 3.28 0.11
C TYR A 175 -16.75 2.35 -0.54
N LEU A 176 -17.26 1.28 -1.14
CA LEU A 176 -16.51 0.41 -2.03
C LEU A 176 -17.13 0.46 -3.42
N SER A 177 -16.34 0.47 -4.50
CA SER A 177 -16.88 0.42 -5.85
C SER A 177 -15.91 -0.21 -6.84
N GLY A 178 -16.42 -0.80 -7.92
CA GLY A 178 -15.67 -1.01 -9.15
C GLY A 178 -15.38 0.32 -9.86
N SER A 179 -14.60 0.27 -10.95
CA SER A 179 -14.25 1.45 -11.75
C SER A 179 -15.44 2.09 -12.47
N LYS A 180 -16.46 1.29 -12.78
CA LYS A 180 -17.70 1.72 -13.44
C LYS A 180 -18.96 1.38 -12.62
N GLY A 181 -18.77 0.71 -11.50
CA GLY A 181 -19.85 0.24 -10.63
C GLY A 181 -20.44 1.35 -9.75
N GLU A 182 -21.63 1.07 -9.22
CA GLU A 182 -22.23 1.91 -8.19
C GLU A 182 -21.46 1.81 -6.87
N LYS A 183 -21.57 2.85 -6.05
CA LYS A 183 -20.99 2.86 -4.70
C LYS A 183 -21.77 1.89 -3.81
N VAL A 184 -21.08 0.87 -3.32
CA VAL A 184 -21.56 -0.04 -2.28
C VAL A 184 -21.28 0.58 -0.92
N ARG A 185 -22.31 0.65 -0.08
CA ARG A 185 -22.23 1.18 1.28
C ARG A 185 -21.61 0.17 2.23
N LEU A 186 -21.04 0.70 3.31
CA LEU A 186 -20.54 -0.08 4.43
C LEU A 186 -21.68 -0.92 5.04
N ALA A 187 -21.48 -2.24 5.17
CA ALA A 187 -22.39 -3.12 5.89
C ALA A 187 -22.07 -3.15 7.39
N GLN A 188 -20.79 -3.10 7.74
CA GLN A 188 -20.36 -3.09 9.14
C GLN A 188 -19.04 -2.35 9.31
N PHE A 189 -18.96 -1.55 10.37
CA PHE A 189 -17.72 -1.02 10.92
C PHE A 189 -17.31 -1.83 12.15
N VAL A 190 -16.07 -2.30 12.18
CA VAL A 190 -15.46 -2.88 13.39
C VAL A 190 -14.48 -1.85 13.96
N PRO A 191 -14.80 -1.20 15.08
CA PRO A 191 -13.97 -0.13 15.63
C PRO A 191 -12.64 -0.66 16.17
N VAL A 192 -11.73 0.29 16.42
CA VAL A 192 -10.52 0.05 17.20
C VAL A 192 -10.87 -0.57 18.57
N GLN A 193 -10.15 -1.61 18.95
CA GLN A 193 -10.26 -2.28 20.25
C GLN A 193 -9.05 -1.96 21.13
N GLY A 194 -9.27 -1.42 22.33
CA GLY A 194 -8.19 -1.11 23.28
C GLY A 194 -7.14 -0.16 22.70
N ALA A 195 -5.86 -0.55 22.78
CA ALA A 195 -4.74 0.23 22.27
C ALA A 195 -4.29 -0.17 20.84
N ASN A 196 -5.00 -1.10 20.19
CA ASN A 196 -4.69 -1.50 18.82
C ASN A 196 -4.90 -0.31 17.88
N GLN A 197 -4.10 -0.21 16.82
CA GLN A 197 -4.19 0.89 15.86
C GLN A 197 -4.84 0.42 14.56
N GLU A 198 -5.84 -0.47 14.66
CA GLU A 198 -6.50 -1.10 13.52
C GLU A 198 -8.02 -1.11 13.71
N PHE A 199 -8.74 -0.90 12.61
CA PHE A 199 -10.19 -1.07 12.49
C PHE A 199 -10.53 -1.75 11.15
N GLN A 200 -11.79 -2.15 10.96
CA GLN A 200 -12.22 -2.80 9.72
C GLN A 200 -13.44 -2.14 9.10
N PHE A 201 -13.41 -2.05 7.77
CA PHE A 201 -14.57 -1.80 6.94
C PHE A 201 -15.02 -3.11 6.30
N VAL A 202 -16.30 -3.45 6.45
CA VAL A 202 -16.91 -4.64 5.87
C VAL A 202 -17.99 -4.23 4.89
N PHE A 203 -17.88 -4.69 3.65
CA PHE A 203 -18.80 -4.40 2.56
C PHE A 203 -19.41 -5.70 2.05
N PRO A 204 -20.68 -5.70 1.61
CA PRO A 204 -21.20 -6.82 0.87
C PRO A 204 -20.50 -6.90 -0.49
N ARG A 205 -20.20 -8.13 -0.95
CA ARG A 205 -19.59 -8.37 -2.26
C ARG A 205 -20.60 -8.18 -3.39
N SER A 206 -21.90 -8.35 -3.11
CA SER A 206 -22.97 -8.04 -4.05
C SER A 206 -24.14 -7.30 -3.38
N VAL A 207 -24.79 -6.43 -4.15
CA VAL A 207 -26.01 -5.72 -3.76
C VAL A 207 -27.06 -5.97 -4.84
N ASP A 208 -28.24 -6.43 -4.46
CA ASP A 208 -29.34 -6.78 -5.37
C ASP A 208 -28.90 -7.74 -6.51
N GLY A 209 -28.03 -8.70 -6.17
CA GLY A 209 -27.48 -9.68 -7.12
C GLY A 209 -26.42 -9.16 -8.07
N LYS A 210 -25.99 -7.89 -7.94
CA LYS A 210 -24.87 -7.31 -8.70
C LYS A 210 -23.62 -7.29 -7.85
N GLU A 211 -22.56 -7.94 -8.32
CA GLU A 211 -21.23 -7.88 -7.71
C GLU A 211 -20.68 -6.45 -7.68
N VAL A 212 -19.92 -6.11 -6.64
CA VAL A 212 -19.24 -4.80 -6.52
C VAL A 212 -18.21 -4.60 -7.62
N LEU A 213 -17.55 -5.69 -8.04
CA LEU A 213 -16.57 -5.70 -9.10
C LEU A 213 -17.12 -6.45 -10.32
N GLN A 214 -17.36 -5.72 -11.39
CA GLN A 214 -17.83 -6.26 -12.66
C GLN A 214 -16.65 -6.80 -13.50
N PRO A 215 -16.88 -7.72 -14.45
CA PRO A 215 -15.80 -8.34 -15.24
C PRO A 215 -14.91 -7.36 -16.01
N ASP A 216 -15.41 -6.17 -16.36
CA ASP A 216 -14.69 -5.14 -17.10
C ASP A 216 -14.09 -4.03 -16.22
N ASP A 217 -14.26 -4.13 -14.90
CA ASP A 217 -13.67 -3.20 -13.94
C ASP A 217 -12.15 -3.39 -13.87
N LYS A 218 -11.43 -2.27 -13.99
CA LYS A 218 -9.96 -2.24 -13.99
C LYS A 218 -9.39 -2.06 -12.59
N ALA A 219 -10.21 -1.63 -11.65
CA ALA A 219 -9.86 -1.37 -10.28
C ALA A 219 -11.06 -1.51 -9.35
N LEU A 220 -10.74 -1.89 -8.11
CA LEU A 220 -11.59 -1.74 -6.93
C LEU A 220 -11.15 -0.46 -6.19
N HIS A 221 -12.10 0.36 -5.78
CA HIS A 221 -11.87 1.62 -5.08
C HIS A 221 -12.45 1.57 -3.67
N LEU A 222 -11.66 1.96 -2.68
CA LEU A 222 -12.13 2.26 -1.33
C LEU A 222 -12.08 3.77 -1.12
N GLU A 223 -13.21 4.36 -0.75
CA GLU A 223 -13.34 5.75 -0.31
C GLU A 223 -13.69 5.79 1.18
N PHE A 224 -13.03 6.65 1.94
CA PHE A 224 -13.40 6.93 3.33
C PHE A 224 -12.97 8.33 3.76
N ASP A 225 -13.69 8.94 4.69
CA ASP A 225 -13.29 10.19 5.33
C ASP A 225 -12.37 9.91 6.51
N TYR A 226 -11.26 10.64 6.64
CA TYR A 226 -10.40 10.61 7.82
C TYR A 226 -10.55 11.87 8.67
N PRO A 227 -10.40 11.77 10.01
CA PRO A 227 -10.59 12.91 10.89
C PRO A 227 -9.52 13.98 10.67
N GLN A 228 -9.89 15.22 10.99
CA GLN A 228 -8.90 16.26 11.21
C GLN A 228 -8.09 15.93 12.47
N VAL A 229 -6.77 15.95 12.36
CA VAL A 229 -5.86 15.67 13.47
C VAL A 229 -4.76 16.73 13.48
N GLY A 230 -4.73 17.55 14.54
CA GLY A 230 -3.86 18.73 14.58
C GLY A 230 -4.12 19.67 13.40
N ARG A 231 -3.05 20.03 12.69
CA ARG A 231 -3.10 20.84 11.44
C ARG A 231 -3.14 19.99 10.16
N LEU A 232 -3.14 18.66 10.28
CA LEU A 232 -3.49 17.81 9.15
C LEU A 232 -5.00 17.97 8.97
N GLY A 233 -5.42 18.66 7.91
CA GLY A 233 -6.84 18.90 7.61
C GLY A 233 -7.63 17.59 7.54
N ASN A 234 -8.96 17.67 7.64
CA ASN A 234 -9.82 16.54 7.27
C ASN A 234 -9.75 16.32 5.75
N GLY A 235 -10.00 15.09 5.32
CA GLY A 235 -10.00 14.78 3.91
C GLY A 235 -10.58 13.41 3.60
N LYS A 236 -10.56 13.10 2.31
CA LYS A 236 -11.02 11.82 1.77
C LYS A 236 -9.81 10.98 1.40
N GLY A 237 -9.75 9.76 1.93
CA GLY A 237 -8.89 8.72 1.41
C GLY A 237 -9.54 8.11 0.17
N PHE A 238 -8.81 8.03 -0.94
CA PHE A 238 -9.22 7.32 -2.15
C PHE A 238 -8.13 6.32 -2.50
N ILE A 239 -8.45 5.03 -2.35
CA ILE A 239 -7.49 3.93 -2.52
C ILE A 239 -7.88 3.10 -3.72
N GLU A 240 -6.93 2.93 -4.65
CA GLU A 240 -7.11 2.11 -5.85
C GLU A 240 -6.36 0.78 -5.75
N PHE A 241 -7.09 -0.31 -5.94
CA PHE A 241 -6.54 -1.65 -6.11
C PHE A 241 -6.76 -2.14 -7.54
N LYS A 242 -5.68 -2.34 -8.30
CA LYS A 242 -5.75 -2.71 -9.72
C LYS A 242 -6.08 -4.20 -9.88
N THR A 243 -7.22 -4.50 -10.52
CA THR A 243 -7.75 -5.88 -10.63
C THR A 243 -6.82 -6.79 -11.42
N ASN A 244 -6.11 -6.26 -12.42
CA ASN A 244 -5.14 -7.03 -13.19
C ASN A 244 -3.91 -7.46 -12.39
N LYS A 245 -3.67 -6.86 -11.21
CA LYS A 245 -2.58 -7.23 -10.30
C LYS A 245 -3.06 -8.06 -9.11
N MET A 246 -4.34 -7.98 -8.75
CA MET A 246 -4.94 -8.71 -7.63
C MET A 246 -5.28 -10.16 -8.00
N LYS A 247 -4.37 -10.87 -8.66
CA LYS A 247 -4.66 -12.19 -9.23
C LYS A 247 -3.86 -13.31 -8.59
N ILE A 248 -4.57 -14.40 -8.26
CA ILE A 248 -3.99 -15.71 -7.98
C ILE A 248 -4.60 -16.69 -8.99
N ASN A 249 -3.77 -17.52 -9.65
CA ASN A 249 -4.23 -18.46 -10.67
C ASN A 249 -5.12 -17.83 -11.77
N ASN A 250 -4.81 -16.58 -12.13
CA ASN A 250 -5.54 -15.75 -13.10
C ASN A 250 -6.94 -15.25 -12.67
N GLU A 251 -7.38 -15.56 -11.46
CA GLU A 251 -8.63 -15.10 -10.87
C GLU A 251 -8.40 -13.89 -9.96
N VAL A 252 -9.32 -12.92 -9.98
CA VAL A 252 -9.23 -11.75 -9.10
C VAL A 252 -9.62 -12.16 -7.69
N VAL A 253 -8.71 -12.01 -6.74
CA VAL A 253 -8.93 -12.31 -5.32
C VAL A 253 -9.00 -10.99 -4.58
N TYR A 254 -10.04 -10.76 -3.76
CA TYR A 254 -10.20 -9.54 -2.97
C TYR A 254 -11.11 -9.77 -1.78
#